data_AF-A0A934VVL5-F1
#
_entry.id   AF-A0A934VVL5-F1
#
_cell.length_a   1.000
_cell.length_b   1.000
_cell.length_c   1.000
_cell.angle_alpha   90.00
_cell.angle_beta   90.00
_cell.angle_gamma   90.00
#
_symmetry.space_group_name_H-M   'P 1'
#
loop_
_entity.id
_entity.type
_entity.pdbx_description
1 polymer ?
#
loop_
_entity_poly.entity_id
_entity_poly.type
_entity_poly.pdbx_seq_one_letter_code
_entity_poly.pdbx_strand_id
1 'polypeptide(L)'
;MTTEEIQQYVDAAVRGKFPDVTTESGEMMTSEGGDGRFLGKVIATRYSDFPDGRDLYLAIGETKHQRQIIKFGDSECLAPGENELDLLLLKELGIGDPEQIVSSGEDDGE
;
A
#
# COMPACT_ATOMS: atom_id res chain seq x y z
N MET A 1 0.79 8.20 -8.94
CA MET A 1 1.86 8.35 -7.95
C MET A 1 3.02 7.44 -8.34
N THR A 2 4.26 7.84 -8.04
CA THR A 2 5.46 7.02 -8.21
C THR A 2 5.63 6.03 -7.05
N THR A 3 6.47 5.01 -7.24
CA THR A 3 6.81 4.03 -6.19
C THR A 3 7.31 4.69 -4.90
N GLU A 4 8.17 5.70 -5.00
CA GLU A 4 8.72 6.43 -3.85
C GLU A 4 7.64 7.24 -3.11
N GLU A 5 6.79 7.96 -3.85
CA GLU A 5 5.67 8.69 -3.26
C GLU A 5 4.71 7.78 -2.51
N ILE A 6 4.38 6.61 -3.08
CA ILE A 6 3.52 5.61 -2.44
C ILE A 6 4.18 5.08 -1.17
N GLN A 7 5.47 4.74 -1.23
CA GLN A 7 6.20 4.25 -0.06
C GLN A 7 6.22 5.30 1.05
N GLN A 8 6.54 6.55 0.73
CA GLN A 8 6.56 7.65 1.70
C GLN A 8 5.18 7.92 2.30
N TYR A 9 4.11 7.85 1.49
CA TYR A 9 2.74 8.03 1.95
C TYR A 9 2.35 6.96 2.99
N VAL A 10 2.55 5.69 2.65
CA VAL A 10 2.25 4.57 3.54
C VAL A 10 3.12 4.63 4.79
N ASP A 11 4.42 4.88 4.66
CA ASP A 11 5.34 4.97 5.80
C ASP A 11 4.97 6.09 6.77
N ALA A 12 4.62 7.27 6.25
CA ALA A 12 4.16 8.40 7.05
C ALA A 12 2.86 8.07 7.80
N ALA A 13 1.89 7.45 7.13
CA ALA A 13 0.62 7.07 7.74
C ALA A 13 0.82 6.00 8.84
N VAL A 14 1.62 4.98 8.56
CA VAL A 14 1.92 3.89 9.50
C VAL A 14 2.67 4.44 10.72
N ARG A 15 3.76 5.18 10.54
CA ARG A 15 4.53 5.78 11.65
C ARG A 15 3.75 6.85 12.42
N GLY A 16 2.83 7.55 11.76
CA GLY A 16 1.93 8.50 12.40
C GLY A 16 1.00 7.86 13.42
N LYS A 17 0.52 6.64 13.14
CA LYS A 17 -0.35 5.88 14.07
C LYS A 17 0.44 4.95 15.01
N PHE A 18 1.54 4.38 14.53
CA PHE A 18 2.35 3.40 15.23
C PHE A 18 3.83 3.87 15.24
N PRO A 19 4.21 4.78 16.15
CA PRO A 19 5.55 5.39 16.14
C PRO A 19 6.68 4.41 16.49
N ASP A 20 6.37 3.33 17.21
CA ASP A 20 7.34 2.30 17.63
C ASP A 20 7.53 1.18 16.60
N VAL A 21 6.85 1.25 15.45
CA VAL A 21 6.95 0.24 14.39
C VAL A 21 8.36 0.20 13.78
N THR A 22 8.93 -0.99 13.66
CA THR A 22 10.20 -1.17 12.96
C THR A 22 9.93 -1.33 11.46
N THR A 23 10.72 -0.64 10.63
CA THR A 23 10.55 -0.65 9.17
C THR A 23 11.82 -1.14 8.49
N GLU A 24 11.69 -2.16 7.64
CA GLU A 24 12.80 -2.69 6.84
C GLU A 24 12.41 -2.73 5.36
N SER A 25 13.05 -1.92 4.54
CA SER A 25 12.79 -1.83 3.10
C SER A 25 13.91 -2.44 2.28
N GLY A 26 13.56 -3.20 1.24
CA GLY A 26 14.49 -3.78 0.29
C GLY A 26 13.94 -3.76 -1.13
N GLU A 27 14.85 -3.68 -2.09
CA GLU A 27 14.52 -3.76 -3.52
C GLU A 27 14.71 -5.20 -3.99
N MET A 28 13.72 -5.73 -4.69
CA MET A 28 13.71 -7.10 -5.19
C MET A 28 13.39 -7.11 -6.68
N MET A 29 13.98 -8.06 -7.40
CA MET A 29 13.66 -8.32 -8.80
C MET A 29 12.68 -9.49 -8.87
N THR A 30 11.51 -9.27 -9.43
CA THR A 30 10.51 -10.31 -9.69
C THR A 30 10.64 -10.79 -11.14
N SER A 31 10.87 -12.09 -11.30
CA SER A 31 10.90 -12.76 -12.61
C SER A 31 9.48 -13.10 -13.07
N GLU A 32 9.31 -13.38 -14.37
CA GLU A 32 8.04 -13.85 -14.96
C GLU A 32 7.44 -15.10 -14.28
N GLY A 33 8.22 -15.85 -13.49
CA GLY A 33 7.76 -17.00 -12.70
C GLY A 33 7.40 -16.73 -11.23
N GLY A 34 7.37 -15.47 -10.79
CA GLY A 34 7.02 -15.07 -9.41
C GLY A 34 5.51 -14.94 -9.15
N ASP A 35 5.12 -14.14 -8.14
CA ASP A 35 3.72 -13.68 -7.94
C ASP A 35 3.34 -12.85 -9.17
N GLY A 36 2.84 -13.50 -10.22
CA GLY A 36 2.82 -13.05 -11.63
C GLY A 36 2.06 -11.75 -11.95
N ARG A 37 1.74 -10.97 -10.92
CA ARG A 37 1.19 -9.62 -10.95
C ARG A 37 2.30 -8.56 -10.96
N PHE A 38 3.41 -8.80 -10.25
CA PHE A 38 4.57 -7.92 -10.25
C PHE A 38 5.57 -8.35 -11.31
N LEU A 39 6.14 -7.39 -12.04
CA LEU A 39 7.16 -7.62 -13.05
C LEU A 39 8.29 -6.62 -12.92
N GLY A 40 9.52 -7.15 -12.90
CA GLY A 40 10.72 -6.32 -12.80
C GLY A 40 10.97 -5.88 -11.37
N LYS A 41 11.27 -4.59 -11.17
CA LYS A 41 11.73 -4.03 -9.90
C LYS A 41 10.54 -3.80 -8.96
N VAL A 42 10.62 -4.38 -7.77
CA VAL A 42 9.63 -4.23 -6.69
C VAL A 42 10.34 -3.70 -5.45
N ILE A 43 9.74 -2.69 -4.82
CA ILE A 43 10.14 -2.26 -3.47
C ILE A 43 9.26 -2.99 -2.47
N ALA A 44 9.88 -3.79 -1.61
CA ALA A 44 9.22 -4.49 -0.53
C ALA A 44 9.63 -3.86 0.81
N THR A 45 8.66 -3.53 1.65
CA THR A 45 8.87 -2.99 2.99
C THR A 45 8.15 -3.85 4.01
N ARG A 46 8.85 -4.31 5.04
CA ARG A 46 8.29 -4.99 6.20
C ARG A 46 8.10 -3.98 7.32
N TYR A 47 6.91 -3.97 7.89
CA TYR A 47 6.55 -3.26 9.11
C TYR A 47 6.36 -4.31 10.21
N SER A 48 7.20 -4.29 11.24
CA SER A 48 7.16 -5.20 12.38
C SER A 48 6.97 -4.45 13.69
N ASP A 49 6.75 -5.20 14.78
CA ASP A 49 6.53 -4.64 16.13
C ASP A 49 5.23 -3.84 16.24
N PHE A 50 4.20 -4.21 15.47
CA PHE A 50 2.85 -3.71 15.73
C PHE A 50 2.37 -4.14 17.13
N PRO A 51 1.52 -3.35 17.79
CA PRO A 51 1.02 -3.65 19.14
C PRO A 51 0.27 -4.99 19.23
N ASP A 52 -0.36 -5.42 18.13
CA ASP A 52 -1.03 -6.72 18.02
C ASP A 52 -0.07 -7.90 17.71
N GLY A 53 1.25 -7.65 17.63
CA GLY A 53 2.29 -8.65 17.39
C GLY A 53 2.35 -9.19 15.96
N ARG A 54 1.60 -8.62 15.03
CA ARG A 54 1.61 -8.97 13.60
C ARG A 54 2.71 -8.22 12.85
N ASP A 55 3.15 -8.80 11.74
CA ASP A 55 3.97 -8.12 10.74
C ASP A 55 3.11 -7.81 9.51
N LEU A 56 3.35 -6.67 8.88
CA LEU A 56 2.73 -6.30 7.61
C LEU A 56 3.79 -6.08 6.54
N TYR A 57 3.45 -6.45 5.32
CA TYR A 57 4.34 -6.36 4.18
C TYR A 57 3.70 -5.47 3.13
N LEU A 58 4.44 -4.46 2.71
CA LEU A 58 4.15 -3.58 1.59
C LEU A 58 4.99 -4.02 0.40
N ALA A 59 4.39 -4.29 -0.75
CA ALA A 59 5.08 -4.50 -2.00
C ALA A 59 4.55 -3.50 -3.03
N ILE A 60 5.45 -2.70 -3.60
CA ILE A 60 5.13 -1.71 -4.62
C ILE A 60 5.96 -2.04 -5.86
N GLY A 61 5.30 -2.21 -6.99
CA GLY A 61 5.98 -2.46 -8.25
C GLY A 61 5.08 -2.16 -9.43
N GLU A 62 5.49 -2.64 -10.58
CA GLU A 62 4.75 -2.46 -11.83
C GLU A 62 4.27 -3.80 -12.36
N THR A 63 3.13 -3.77 -13.04
CA THR A 63 2.59 -4.92 -13.78
C THR A 63 3.17 -4.98 -15.19
N LYS A 64 2.94 -6.11 -15.90
CA LYS A 64 3.28 -6.25 -17.34
C LYS A 64 2.74 -5.14 -18.24
N HIS A 65 1.67 -4.48 -17.81
CA HIS A 65 1.00 -3.42 -18.55
C HIS A 65 1.48 -2.03 -18.14
N GLN A 66 2.64 -1.93 -17.46
CA GLN A 66 3.21 -0.67 -16.97
C GLN A 66 2.23 0.11 -16.07
N ARG A 67 1.40 -0.63 -15.33
CA ARG A 67 0.54 -0.06 -14.29
C ARG A 67 1.19 -0.32 -12.94
N GLN A 68 1.26 0.71 -12.12
CA GLN A 68 1.68 0.59 -10.73
C GLN A 68 0.71 -0.34 -9.97
N ILE A 69 1.24 -1.23 -9.16
CA ILE A 69 0.48 -2.11 -8.27
C ILE A 69 1.10 -2.05 -6.88
N ILE A 70 0.24 -1.98 -5.87
CA ILE A 70 0.60 -2.05 -4.46
C ILE A 70 -0.11 -3.25 -3.83
N LYS A 71 0.61 -3.98 -2.98
CA LYS A 71 0.05 -4.98 -2.08
C LYS A 71 0.47 -4.62 -0.66
N PHE A 72 -0.50 -4.49 0.23
CA PHE A 72 -0.28 -4.19 1.63
C PHE A 72 -1.04 -5.18 2.49
N GLY A 73 -0.31 -6.00 3.26
CA GLY A 73 -0.89 -7.12 3.98
C GLY A 73 -1.63 -8.08 3.05
N ASP A 74 -2.92 -8.27 3.30
CA ASP A 74 -3.82 -9.10 2.47
C ASP A 74 -4.55 -8.31 1.38
N SER A 75 -4.39 -6.99 1.35
CA SER A 75 -5.05 -6.12 0.39
C SER A 75 -4.12 -5.70 -0.75
N GLU A 76 -4.69 -5.42 -1.91
CA GLU A 76 -3.96 -4.93 -3.08
C GLU A 76 -4.75 -3.86 -3.83
N CYS A 77 -4.05 -2.96 -4.52
CA CYS A 77 -4.64 -1.96 -5.39
C CYS A 77 -3.83 -1.80 -6.68
N LEU A 78 -4.57 -1.72 -7.80
CA LEU A 78 -4.04 -1.45 -9.13
C LEU A 78 -4.18 0.04 -9.43
N ALA A 79 -3.09 0.67 -9.86
CA ALA A 79 -2.99 2.11 -10.13
C ALA A 79 -3.43 2.98 -8.93
N PRO A 80 -2.79 2.83 -7.75
CA PRO A 80 -3.21 3.53 -6.54
C PRO A 80 -3.10 5.07 -6.69
N GLY A 81 -4.21 5.75 -6.40
CA GLY A 81 -4.24 7.16 -5.99
C GLY A 81 -4.25 7.32 -4.46
N GLU A 82 -4.27 8.56 -3.96
CA GLU A 82 -4.28 8.87 -2.53
C GLU A 82 -5.47 8.22 -1.81
N ASN A 83 -6.70 8.40 -2.32
CA ASN A 83 -7.91 7.78 -1.74
C ASN A 83 -7.81 6.25 -1.66
N GLU A 84 -7.27 5.60 -2.68
CA GLU A 84 -7.09 4.14 -2.68
C GLU A 84 -6.04 3.69 -1.66
N LEU A 85 -4.99 4.49 -1.44
CA LEU A 85 -4.03 4.23 -0.36
C LEU A 85 -4.67 4.40 1.01
N ASP A 86 -5.50 5.43 1.21
CA ASP A 86 -6.26 5.61 2.45
C ASP A 86 -7.22 4.44 2.71
N LEU A 87 -7.91 3.94 1.67
CA LEU A 87 -8.75 2.74 1.80
C LEU A 87 -7.94 1.50 2.19
N LEU A 88 -6.76 1.31 1.59
CA LEU A 88 -5.86 0.21 1.94
C LEU A 88 -5.40 0.29 3.39
N LEU A 89 -4.97 1.48 3.83
CA LEU A 89 -4.53 1.77 5.18
C LEU A 89 -5.67 1.59 6.20
N LEU A 90 -6.87 2.03 5.86
CA LEU A 90 -8.06 1.85 6.68
C LEU A 90 -8.40 0.37 6.83
N LYS A 91 -8.35 -0.39 5.73
CA LYS A 91 -8.70 -1.81 5.75
C LYS A 91 -7.71 -2.67 6.54
N GLU A 92 -6.41 -2.46 6.35
CA GLU A 92 -5.38 -3.30 6.98
C GLU A 92 -5.04 -2.83 8.40
N LEU A 93 -5.04 -1.52 8.64
CA LEU A 93 -4.53 -0.89 9.87
C LEU A 93 -5.54 0.00 10.59
N GLY A 94 -6.73 0.21 10.02
CA GLY A 94 -7.71 1.15 10.55
C GLY A 94 -7.20 2.59 10.54
N ILE A 95 -6.27 2.95 9.64
CA ILE A 95 -5.74 4.32 9.50
C ILE A 95 -6.57 5.04 8.45
N GLY A 96 -7.17 6.18 8.81
CA GLY A 96 -8.02 6.99 7.94
C GLY A 96 -9.44 7.14 8.48
N ASP A 97 -10.18 8.10 7.92
CA ASP A 97 -11.56 8.39 8.31
C ASP A 97 -12.54 7.87 7.24
N PRO A 98 -13.39 6.86 7.55
CA PRO A 98 -14.31 6.30 6.57
C PRO A 98 -15.31 7.33 6.01
N GLU A 99 -15.64 8.37 6.78
CA GLU A 99 -16.58 9.43 6.37
C GLU A 99 -15.99 10.39 5.32
N GLN A 100 -14.67 10.54 5.25
CA GLN A 100 -14.03 11.44 4.28
C GLN A 100 -13.76 10.77 2.93
N ILE A 101 -13.61 9.45 2.92
CA ILE A 101 -13.25 8.68 1.72
C ILE A 101 -14.45 8.46 0.79
N VAL A 102 -15.69 8.46 1.33
CA VAL A 102 -16.93 8.25 0.57
C VAL A 102 -17.44 9.51 -0.17
N SER A 103 -16.85 10.69 0.05
CA SER A 103 -17.40 11.94 -0.49
C SER A 103 -17.04 12.22 -1.97
N SER A 104 -16.32 11.30 -2.65
CA SER A 104 -15.87 11.51 -4.05
C SER A 104 -16.62 10.67 -5.09
N GLY A 105 -17.75 10.06 -4.76
CA GLY A 105 -18.44 9.18 -5.73
C GLY A 105 -19.92 8.96 -5.46
N GLU A 106 -20.73 10.02 -5.49
CA GLU A 106 -22.18 9.93 -5.72
C GLU A 106 -22.65 11.22 -6.43
N ASP A 107 -22.35 11.30 -7.74
CA ASP A 107 -23.19 12.02 -8.70
C ASP A 107 -23.92 10.93 -9.50
N ASP A 108 -25.14 10.61 -9.09
CA ASP A 108 -26.17 10.12 -10.01
C ASP A 108 -27.48 10.69 -9.48
N GLY A 109 -27.87 11.80 -10.10
CA GLY A 109 -29.06 12.55 -9.75
C GLY A 109 -30.34 11.79 -10.10
N GLU A 110 -31.37 12.06 -9.30
CA GLU A 110 -32.76 11.82 -9.67
C GLU A 110 -33.58 13.10 -9.45
#